data_AF-A0A7W0CUH2-F1
#
_entry.id   AF-A0A7W0CUH2-F1
#
_cell.length_a   1.000
_cell.length_b   1.000
_cell.length_c   1.000
_cell.angle_alpha   90.00
_cell.angle_beta   90.00
_cell.angle_gamma   90.00
#
_symmetry.space_group_name_H-M   'P 1'
#
loop_
_entity.id
_entity.type
_entity.pdbx_description
1 polymer ?
#
loop_
_entity_poly.entity_id
_entity_poly.type
_entity_poly.pdbx_seq_one_letter_code
_entity_poly.pdbx_strand_id
1 'polypeptide(L)'
;MTSDRERFTTMYDECRQRVWAYVVSRAGRQVADEVVSETFAIAWRRFDQVPQHALPWLLGVARNVLRDSIRAEARREGLRRELQEWITGDVADHVAERLGVLKAMARLTQDEREILILVAWQGLSPRDCAKVLGCSVPAFRVRLHRARKRLQAALDSPALSRNDLVEELS
;
A
#
# COMPACT_ATOMS: atom_id res chain seq x y z
N MET A 1 23.72 -8.80 29.09
CA MET A 1 23.41 -9.43 27.78
C MET A 1 21.93 -9.36 27.42
N THR A 2 21.20 -8.39 27.97
CA THR A 2 19.87 -7.95 27.52
C THR A 2 19.98 -7.01 26.30
N SER A 3 20.88 -7.32 25.36
CA SER A 3 21.38 -6.30 24.42
C SER A 3 20.53 -6.16 23.16
N ASP A 4 20.30 -7.22 22.39
CA ASP A 4 19.64 -7.06 21.07
C ASP A 4 18.22 -7.58 21.03
N ARG A 5 17.92 -8.60 21.84
CA ARG A 5 16.56 -9.14 21.94
C ARG A 5 15.58 -8.12 22.51
N GLU A 6 15.97 -7.41 23.57
CA GLU A 6 15.11 -6.37 24.15
C GLU A 6 14.93 -5.18 23.22
N ARG A 7 16.02 -4.69 22.61
CA ARG A 7 15.96 -3.61 21.60
C ARG A 7 15.06 -3.98 20.44
N PHE A 8 15.13 -5.22 19.96
CA PHE A 8 14.25 -5.70 18.91
C PHE A 8 12.79 -5.80 19.38
N THR A 9 12.53 -6.33 20.57
CA THR A 9 11.18 -6.40 21.14
C THR A 9 10.56 -5.00 21.24
N THR A 10 11.29 -4.02 21.77
CA THR A 10 10.82 -2.63 21.83
C THR A 10 10.50 -2.08 20.44
N MET A 11 11.40 -2.25 19.47
CA MET A 11 11.16 -1.82 18.09
C MET A 11 9.93 -2.53 17.48
N TYR A 12 9.77 -3.82 17.74
CA TYR A 12 8.65 -4.62 17.27
C TYR A 12 7.34 -4.06 17.83
N ASP A 13 7.24 -3.88 19.15
CA ASP A 13 6.03 -3.38 19.81
C ASP A 13 5.65 -1.98 19.33
N GLU A 14 6.63 -1.09 19.14
CA GLU A 14 6.43 0.28 18.65
C GLU A 14 5.98 0.35 17.18
N CYS A 15 6.47 -0.56 16.34
CA CYS A 15 6.31 -0.47 14.89
C CYS A 15 5.27 -1.44 14.31
N ARG A 16 5.03 -2.58 14.95
CA ARG A 16 4.23 -3.69 14.36
C ARG A 16 2.87 -3.23 13.88
N GLN A 17 2.12 -2.51 14.72
CA GLN A 17 0.78 -2.08 14.37
C GLN A 17 0.77 -1.10 13.18
N ARG A 18 1.81 -0.26 13.08
CA ARG A 18 1.96 0.72 11.99
C ARG A 18 2.36 0.03 10.68
N VAL A 19 3.21 -0.99 10.74
CA VAL A 19 3.55 -1.83 9.58
C VAL A 19 2.32 -2.62 9.12
N TRP A 20 1.60 -3.25 10.05
CA TRP A 20 0.38 -4.00 9.76
C TRP A 20 -0.67 -3.13 9.08
N ALA A 21 -0.97 -1.96 9.65
CA ALA A 21 -1.94 -1.05 9.07
C ALA A 21 -1.50 -0.61 7.65
N TYR A 22 -0.19 -0.40 7.42
CA TYR A 22 0.32 -0.02 6.10
C TYR A 22 0.03 -1.14 5.08
N VAL A 23 0.32 -2.39 5.43
CA VAL A 23 0.04 -3.52 4.55
C VAL A 23 -1.46 -3.67 4.28
N VAL A 24 -2.30 -3.53 5.32
CA VAL A 24 -3.76 -3.58 5.17
C VAL A 24 -4.28 -2.51 4.22
N SER A 25 -3.75 -1.29 4.32
CA SER A 25 -4.13 -0.19 3.41
C SER A 25 -3.73 -0.45 1.95
N ARG A 26 -2.76 -1.34 1.71
CA ARG A 26 -2.20 -1.63 0.39
C ARG A 26 -2.81 -2.86 -0.25
N ALA A 27 -3.12 -3.89 0.53
CA ALA A 27 -3.46 -5.21 0.01
C ALA A 27 -4.54 -5.95 0.81
N GLY A 28 -5.17 -5.30 1.79
CA GLY A 28 -6.20 -5.92 2.62
C GLY A 28 -5.63 -6.73 3.79
N ARG A 29 -6.54 -7.22 4.64
CA ARG A 29 -6.20 -7.92 5.90
C ARG A 29 -5.63 -9.31 5.65
N GLN A 30 -6.05 -9.96 4.56
CA GLN A 30 -5.76 -11.35 4.26
C GLN A 30 -4.25 -11.65 4.17
N VAL A 31 -3.46 -10.69 3.67
CA VAL A 31 -2.01 -10.85 3.51
C VAL A 31 -1.19 -10.14 4.60
N ALA A 32 -1.85 -9.39 5.48
CA ALA A 32 -1.17 -8.47 6.39
C ALA A 32 -0.29 -9.18 7.42
N ASP A 33 -0.80 -10.25 8.04
CA ASP A 33 -0.09 -10.96 9.09
C ASP A 33 1.15 -11.69 8.56
N GLU A 34 1.06 -12.27 7.36
CA GLU A 34 2.19 -12.93 6.68
C GLU A 34 3.29 -11.90 6.33
N VAL A 35 2.91 -10.81 5.66
CA VAL A 35 3.87 -9.76 5.26
C VAL A 35 4.52 -9.11 6.47
N VAL A 36 3.76 -8.84 7.54
CA VAL A 36 4.30 -8.31 8.80
C VAL A 36 5.30 -9.28 9.40
N SER A 37 4.95 -10.56 9.49
CA SER A 37 5.83 -11.60 10.05
C SER A 37 7.15 -11.69 9.29
N GLU A 38 7.09 -11.73 7.96
CA GLU A 38 8.30 -11.77 7.11
C GLU A 38 9.12 -10.47 7.22
N THR A 39 8.45 -9.30 7.31
CA THR A 39 9.12 -8.01 7.50
C THR A 39 9.96 -8.00 8.77
N PHE A 40 9.39 -8.48 9.89
CA PHE A 40 10.11 -8.52 11.16
C PHE A 40 11.13 -9.66 11.23
N ALA A 41 10.92 -10.77 10.51
CA ALA A 41 11.94 -11.81 10.35
C ALA A 41 13.17 -11.27 9.59
N ILE A 42 12.98 -10.49 8.52
CA ILE A 42 14.06 -9.80 7.80
C ILE A 42 14.74 -8.78 8.71
N ALA A 43 13.96 -8.01 9.48
CA ALA A 43 14.50 -7.04 10.43
C ALA A 43 15.38 -7.72 11.50
N TRP A 44 14.99 -8.88 12.01
CA TRP A 44 15.79 -9.64 12.97
C TRP A 44 17.10 -10.15 12.35
N ARG A 45 17.05 -10.69 11.13
CA ARG A 45 18.24 -11.19 10.40
C ARG A 45 19.24 -10.08 10.04
N ARG A 46 18.78 -8.83 9.94
CA ARG A 46 19.58 -7.65 9.56
C ARG A 46 19.52 -6.57 10.64
N PHE A 47 19.44 -6.97 11.90
CA PHE A 47 19.15 -6.05 13.00
C PHE A 47 20.21 -4.94 13.13
N ASP A 48 21.46 -5.27 12.83
CA ASP A 48 22.60 -4.36 12.73
C ASP A 48 22.42 -3.25 11.68
N GLN A 49 21.62 -3.49 10.65
CA GLN A 49 21.34 -2.53 9.57
C GLN A 49 20.08 -1.71 9.81
N VAL A 50 19.30 -2.02 10.86
CA VAL A 50 18.08 -1.27 11.16
C VAL A 50 18.47 0.06 11.81
N PRO A 51 18.09 1.20 11.19
CA PRO A 51 18.39 2.50 11.75
C PRO A 51 17.59 2.76 13.03
N GLN A 52 18.07 3.68 13.88
CA GLN A 52 17.39 4.08 15.11
C GLN A 52 15.92 4.49 14.86
N HIS A 53 15.66 5.22 13.78
CA HIS A 53 14.31 5.46 13.28
C HIS A 53 13.89 4.31 12.36
N ALA A 54 13.44 3.20 12.97
CA ALA A 54 13.22 1.94 12.28
C ALA A 54 12.04 1.96 11.30
N LEU A 55 10.97 2.70 11.59
CA LEU A 55 9.72 2.59 10.84
C LEU A 55 9.86 2.83 9.32
N PRO A 56 10.53 3.88 8.81
CA PRO A 56 10.66 4.07 7.37
C PRO A 56 11.41 2.93 6.69
N TRP A 57 12.38 2.33 7.39
CA TRP A 57 13.10 1.16 6.90
C TRP A 57 12.17 -0.07 6.86
N LEU A 58 11.42 -0.31 7.94
CA LEU A 58 10.45 -1.42 8.03
C LEU A 58 9.34 -1.32 6.98
N LEU A 59 8.82 -0.12 6.72
CA LEU A 59 7.84 0.10 5.66
C LEU A 59 8.43 -0.14 4.27
N GLY A 60 9.71 0.19 4.05
CA GLY A 60 10.43 -0.16 2.83
C GLY A 60 10.62 -1.67 2.65
N VAL A 61 10.91 -2.39 3.73
CA VAL A 61 10.96 -3.87 3.71
C VAL A 61 9.58 -4.46 3.42
N ALA A 62 8.55 -4.05 4.15
CA ALA A 62 7.17 -4.51 3.95
C ALA A 62 6.69 -4.25 2.51
N ARG A 63 7.04 -3.10 1.93
CA ARG A 63 6.80 -2.78 0.52
C ARG A 63 7.43 -3.79 -0.43
N ASN A 64 8.70 -4.15 -0.20
CA ASN A 64 9.40 -5.12 -1.04
C ASN A 64 8.80 -6.51 -0.90
N VAL A 65 8.54 -6.97 0.34
CA VAL A 65 7.86 -8.24 0.62
C VAL A 65 6.53 -8.29 -0.11
N LEU A 66 5.68 -7.28 0.05
CA LEU A 66 4.37 -7.23 -0.61
C LEU A 66 4.48 -7.26 -2.14
N ARG A 67 5.43 -6.51 -2.72
CA ARG A 67 5.67 -6.51 -4.18
C ARG A 67 6.07 -7.90 -4.66
N ASP A 68 6.92 -8.58 -3.90
CA ASP A 68 7.40 -9.90 -4.27
C ASP A 68 6.32 -10.97 -4.11
N SER A 69 5.45 -10.85 -3.10
CA SER A 69 4.24 -11.67 -2.92
C SER A 69 3.25 -11.47 -4.08
N ILE A 70 2.96 -10.23 -4.48
CA ILE A 70 2.08 -9.92 -5.62
C ILE A 70 2.68 -10.46 -6.92
N ARG A 71 3.99 -10.33 -7.14
CA ARG A 71 4.66 -10.88 -8.33
C ARG A 71 4.66 -12.40 -8.33
N ALA A 72 4.82 -13.04 -7.17
CA ALA A 72 4.71 -14.49 -7.04
C ALA A 72 3.29 -14.95 -7.36
N GLU A 73 2.27 -14.25 -6.85
CA GLU A 73 0.87 -14.52 -7.15
C GLU A 73 0.55 -14.29 -8.63
N ALA A 74 1.03 -13.20 -9.24
CA ALA A 74 0.83 -12.93 -10.65
C ALA A 74 1.55 -13.94 -11.56
N ARG A 75 2.69 -14.51 -11.14
CA ARG A 75 3.36 -15.62 -11.86
C ARG A 75 2.60 -16.93 -11.69
N ARG A 76 2.12 -17.23 -10.48
CA ARG A 76 1.26 -18.39 -10.20
C ARG A 76 -0.04 -18.29 -10.98
N GLU A 77 -0.65 -17.11 -11.03
CA GLU A 77 -1.83 -16.80 -11.81
C GLU A 77 -1.54 -16.76 -13.32
N GLY A 78 -0.33 -16.38 -13.75
CA GLY A 78 0.10 -16.51 -15.15
C GLY A 78 0.18 -17.98 -15.60
N LEU A 79 0.66 -18.86 -14.72
CA LEU A 79 0.63 -20.32 -14.90
C LEU A 79 -0.81 -20.88 -14.77
N ARG A 80 -1.66 -20.25 -13.96
CA ARG A 80 -3.07 -20.63 -13.75
C ARG A 80 -3.99 -20.12 -14.87
N ARG A 81 -3.69 -19.00 -15.51
CA ARG A 81 -4.43 -18.44 -16.66
C ARG A 81 -4.31 -19.31 -17.91
N GLU A 82 -3.21 -20.04 -18.07
CA GLU A 82 -3.08 -21.11 -19.08
C GLU A 82 -4.08 -22.27 -18.83
N LEU A 83 -4.64 -22.37 -17.62
CA LEU A 83 -5.61 -23.38 -17.19
C LEU A 83 -7.03 -22.83 -16.96
N GLN A 84 -7.25 -21.51 -17.02
CA GLN A 84 -8.47 -20.87 -16.52
C GLN A 84 -9.17 -19.93 -17.52
N GLU A 85 -9.21 -20.31 -18.79
CA GLU A 85 -10.08 -19.69 -19.81
C GLU A 85 -11.59 -20.00 -19.64
N TRP A 86 -12.07 -20.41 -18.45
CA TRP A 86 -13.40 -21.01 -18.32
C TRP A 86 -14.47 -20.34 -17.44
N ILE A 87 -14.22 -19.41 -16.49
CA ILE A 87 -15.32 -18.93 -15.62
C ILE A 87 -15.15 -17.47 -15.13
N THR A 88 -16.14 -16.62 -15.43
CA THR A 88 -16.38 -15.21 -15.03
C THR A 88 -16.94 -15.02 -13.61
N GLY A 89 -16.83 -13.82 -13.01
CA GLY A 89 -17.79 -13.35 -11.98
C GLY A 89 -17.32 -12.24 -11.02
N ASP A 90 -18.16 -11.21 -10.87
CA ASP A 90 -18.01 -9.86 -10.26
C ASP A 90 -18.35 -9.79 -8.75
N VAL A 91 -17.94 -8.71 -8.03
CA VAL A 91 -18.41 -8.40 -6.65
C VAL A 91 -18.43 -6.87 -6.35
N ALA A 92 -19.63 -6.34 -6.08
CA ALA A 92 -19.94 -5.06 -5.41
C ALA A 92 -20.01 -5.26 -3.87
N ASP A 93 -20.02 -4.30 -2.93
CA ASP A 93 -20.27 -2.86 -2.87
C ASP A 93 -19.87 -2.34 -1.45
N HIS A 94 -19.68 -1.01 -1.23
CA HIS A 94 -20.04 -0.27 0.02
C HIS A 94 -19.44 1.16 0.22
N VAL A 95 -20.34 2.06 0.67
CA VAL A 95 -20.23 3.42 1.26
C VAL A 95 -19.94 4.59 0.31
N ALA A 96 -21.00 5.33 -0.06
CA ALA A 96 -21.05 6.37 -1.11
C ALA A 96 -20.03 7.53 -1.03
N GLU A 97 -19.53 7.93 0.15
CA GLU A 97 -18.43 8.93 0.24
C GLU A 97 -17.04 8.30 0.15
N ARG A 98 -16.88 7.07 0.66
CA ARG A 98 -15.67 6.25 0.47
C ARG A 98 -15.55 5.73 -0.96
N LEU A 99 -16.66 5.49 -1.66
CA LEU A 99 -16.68 5.01 -3.03
C LEU A 99 -16.08 6.03 -4.00
N GLY A 100 -16.34 7.33 -3.83
CA GLY A 100 -15.73 8.37 -4.67
C GLY A 100 -14.20 8.35 -4.57
N VAL A 101 -13.67 8.33 -3.34
CA VAL A 101 -12.22 8.26 -3.08
C VAL A 101 -11.65 6.92 -3.52
N LEU A 102 -12.30 5.79 -3.26
CA LEU A 102 -11.84 4.45 -3.66
C LEU A 102 -11.84 4.28 -5.19
N LYS A 103 -12.87 4.76 -5.89
CA LYS A 103 -12.93 4.78 -7.37
C LYS A 103 -11.88 5.72 -7.95
N ALA A 104 -11.70 6.90 -7.37
CA ALA A 104 -10.64 7.82 -7.79
C ALA A 104 -9.26 7.17 -7.59
N MET A 105 -9.00 6.58 -6.42
CA MET A 105 -7.78 5.81 -6.13
C MET A 105 -7.60 4.61 -7.07
N ALA A 106 -8.68 3.94 -7.49
CA ALA A 106 -8.61 2.84 -8.46
C ALA A 106 -8.03 3.30 -9.82
N ARG A 107 -8.27 4.55 -10.23
CA ARG A 107 -7.74 5.16 -11.48
C ARG A 107 -6.27 5.59 -11.39
N LEU A 108 -5.68 5.59 -10.19
CA LEU A 108 -4.27 5.89 -10.00
C LEU A 108 -3.42 4.63 -10.25
N THR A 109 -2.18 4.84 -10.71
CA THR A 109 -1.20 3.74 -10.75
C THR A 109 -0.89 3.25 -9.34
N GLN A 110 -0.39 2.01 -9.22
CA GLN A 110 -0.02 1.45 -7.91
C GLN A 110 1.01 2.30 -7.15
N ASP A 111 1.93 2.94 -7.88
CA ASP A 111 2.95 3.83 -7.34
C ASP A 111 2.36 5.18 -6.86
N GLU A 112 1.41 5.75 -7.61
CA GLU A 112 0.73 6.99 -7.22
C GLU A 112 -0.13 6.78 -5.96
N ARG A 113 -0.89 5.68 -5.92
CA ARG A 113 -1.62 5.26 -4.72
C ARG A 113 -0.69 5.11 -3.53
N GLU A 114 0.46 4.45 -3.73
CA GLU A 114 1.46 4.24 -2.68
C GLU A 114 1.96 5.56 -2.08
N ILE A 115 2.30 6.52 -2.94
CA ILE A 115 2.78 7.83 -2.52
C ILE A 115 1.74 8.56 -1.66
N LEU A 116 0.46 8.50 -2.06
CA LEU A 116 -0.63 9.15 -1.32
C LEU A 116 -0.87 8.47 0.03
N ILE A 117 -0.86 7.14 0.07
CA ILE A 117 -1.00 6.35 1.31
C ILE A 117 0.15 6.68 2.28
N LEU A 118 1.39 6.73 1.80
CA LEU A 118 2.56 7.02 2.64
C LEU A 118 2.52 8.44 3.22
N VAL A 119 2.02 9.43 2.48
CA VAL A 119 1.86 10.80 2.99
C VAL A 119 0.69 10.93 3.97
N ALA A 120 -0.40 10.20 3.73
CA ALA A 120 -1.52 10.14 4.65
C ALA A 120 -1.22 9.32 5.92
N TRP A 121 -0.08 8.63 5.96
CA TRP A 121 0.32 7.77 7.06
C TRP A 121 0.76 8.58 8.27
N GLN A 122 0.31 8.17 9.47
CA GLN A 122 0.52 8.88 10.73
C GLN A 122 2.00 9.24 10.98
N GLY A 123 2.35 10.48 10.64
CA GLY A 123 3.62 11.13 10.99
C GLY A 123 4.82 10.85 10.09
N LEU A 124 4.67 10.33 8.87
CA LEU A 124 5.83 10.26 7.96
C LEU A 124 6.14 11.62 7.34
N SER A 125 7.39 12.06 7.49
CA SER A 125 7.90 13.23 6.79
C SER A 125 8.11 12.90 5.30
N PRO A 126 8.13 13.90 4.39
CA PRO A 126 8.51 13.69 2.99
C PRO A 126 9.88 13.02 2.82
N ARG A 127 10.79 13.24 3.78
CA ARG A 127 12.12 12.60 3.80
C ARG A 127 12.01 11.11 4.06
N ASP A 128 11.14 10.71 4.97
CA ASP A 128 10.94 9.31 5.32
C ASP A 128 10.15 8.58 4.24
N CYS A 129 9.15 9.21 3.63
CA CYS A 129 8.46 8.65 2.47
C CYS A 129 9.43 8.41 1.29
N ALA A 130 10.37 9.32 1.06
CA ALA A 130 11.39 9.15 0.03
C ALA A 130 12.31 7.95 0.31
N LYS A 131 12.69 7.73 1.58
CA LYS A 131 13.45 6.53 2.00
C LYS A 131 12.65 5.26 1.74
N VAL A 132 11.37 5.21 2.12
CA VAL A 132 10.48 4.05 1.88
C VAL A 132 10.42 3.70 0.39
N LEU A 133 10.36 4.72 -0.47
CA LEU A 133 10.26 4.55 -1.93
C LEU A 133 11.61 4.37 -2.62
N GLY A 134 12.73 4.46 -1.89
CA GLY A 134 14.08 4.36 -2.46
C GLY A 134 14.41 5.46 -3.48
N CYS A 135 13.92 6.69 -3.26
CA CYS A 135 14.15 7.81 -4.18
C CYS A 135 14.63 9.08 -3.45
N SER A 136 15.05 10.10 -4.21
CA SER A 136 15.45 11.39 -3.63
C SER A 136 14.24 12.19 -3.15
N VAL A 137 14.42 13.04 -2.13
CA VAL A 137 13.34 13.91 -1.61
C VAL A 137 12.74 14.84 -2.68
N PRO A 138 13.54 15.46 -3.59
CA PRO A 138 12.98 16.22 -4.70
C PRO A 138 12.14 15.35 -5.65
N ALA A 139 12.62 14.16 -6.00
CA ALA A 139 11.87 13.23 -6.86
C ALA A 139 10.55 12.80 -6.19
N PHE A 140 10.57 12.53 -4.89
CA PHE A 140 9.37 12.24 -4.12
C PHE A 140 8.35 13.38 -4.20
N ARG A 141 8.77 14.63 -3.96
CA ARG A 141 7.89 15.81 -4.02
C ARG A 141 7.24 15.99 -5.39
N VAL A 142 8.00 15.78 -6.47
CA VAL A 142 7.48 15.83 -7.85
C VAL A 142 6.43 14.74 -8.07
N ARG A 143 6.74 13.49 -7.66
CA ARG A 143 5.80 12.36 -7.81
C ARG A 143 4.53 12.58 -6.97
N LEU A 144 4.66 13.11 -5.75
CA LEU A 144 3.53 13.45 -4.88
C LEU A 144 2.64 14.54 -5.50
N HIS A 145 3.24 15.60 -6.07
CA HIS A 145 2.48 16.63 -6.75
C HIS A 145 1.66 16.05 -7.92
N ARG A 146 2.29 15.19 -8.74
CA ARG A 146 1.61 14.50 -9.85
C ARG A 146 0.49 13.57 -9.36
N ALA A 147 0.73 12.79 -8.31
CA ALA A 147 -0.27 11.90 -7.73
C ALA A 147 -1.48 12.68 -7.19
N ARG A 148 -1.26 13.82 -6.52
CA ARG A 148 -2.35 14.72 -6.06
C ARG A 148 -3.14 15.30 -7.22
N LYS A 149 -2.47 15.77 -8.27
CA LYS A 149 -3.15 16.31 -9.46
C LYS A 149 -4.02 15.25 -10.14
N ARG A 150 -3.53 14.01 -10.24
CA ARG A 150 -4.30 12.89 -10.80
C ARG A 150 -5.46 12.47 -9.91
N LEU A 151 -5.28 12.46 -8.59
CA LEU A 151 -6.38 12.22 -7.65
C LEU A 151 -7.47 13.29 -7.80
N GLN A 152 -7.08 14.56 -7.82
CA GLN A 152 -8.02 15.68 -8.01
C GLN A 152 -8.80 15.53 -9.33
N ALA A 153 -8.10 15.30 -10.45
CA ALA A 153 -8.75 15.07 -11.73
C ALA A 153 -9.67 13.83 -11.74
N ALA A 154 -9.33 12.78 -10.98
CA ALA A 154 -10.16 11.59 -10.86
C ALA A 154 -11.41 11.80 -9.99
N LEU A 155 -11.35 12.73 -9.01
CA LEU A 155 -12.48 13.17 -8.19
C LEU A 155 -13.38 14.16 -8.94
N ASP A 156 -12.81 15.04 -9.76
CA ASP A 156 -13.55 16.03 -10.57
C ASP A 156 -14.19 15.41 -11.83
N SER A 157 -13.78 14.20 -12.19
CA SER A 157 -14.34 13.46 -13.33
C SER A 157 -15.78 13.04 -13.00
N PRO A 158 -16.79 13.48 -13.77
CA PRO A 158 -18.21 13.20 -13.51
C PRO A 158 -18.53 11.75 -13.85
N ALA A 159 -18.07 10.81 -13.03
CA ALA A 159 -18.62 9.47 -13.00
C ALA A 159 -19.60 9.44 -11.82
N LEU A 160 -20.88 9.59 -12.19
CA LEU A 160 -22.08 9.72 -11.34
C LEU A 160 -22.45 11.16 -10.99
N SER A 161 -22.60 12.01 -12.02
CA SER A 161 -23.76 12.90 -12.03
C SER A 161 -25.01 12.04 -11.86
N ARG A 162 -25.91 12.47 -10.99
CA ARG A 162 -27.09 11.78 -10.46
C ARG A 162 -28.19 11.46 -11.49
N ASN A 163 -27.88 11.34 -12.78
CA ASN A 163 -28.88 11.43 -13.86
C ASN A 163 -29.03 10.22 -14.78
N ASP A 164 -28.17 9.19 -14.71
CA ASP A 164 -28.24 8.05 -15.65
C ASP A 164 -29.10 6.86 -15.16
N LEU A 165 -29.76 6.97 -13.99
CA LEU A 165 -30.59 5.89 -13.42
C LEU A 165 -32.09 6.04 -13.72
N VAL A 166 -32.51 7.05 -14.49
CA VAL A 166 -33.94 7.29 -14.79
C VAL A 166 -34.30 6.98 -16.26
N GLU A 167 -33.34 6.94 -17.18
CA GLU A 167 -33.62 6.68 -18.61
C GLU A 167 -33.71 5.19 -18.99
N GLU A 168 -33.28 4.25 -18.14
CA GLU A 168 -33.43 2.80 -18.40
C GLU A 168 -34.77 2.21 -17.91
N LEU A 169 -35.66 3.03 -17.34
CA LEU A 169 -37.00 2.61 -16.90
C LEU A 169 -38.14 3.45 -17.50
N SER A 170 -37.90 4.16 -18.60
CA SER A 170 -38.96 4.75 -19.46
C SER A 170 -39.05 4.01 -20.78
#